data_AF-A0A0A1UEE5-F1
#
_entry.id   AF-A0A0A1UEE5-F1
#
_cell.length_a   1.000
_cell.length_b   1.000
_cell.length_c   1.000
_cell.angle_alpha   90.00
_cell.angle_beta   90.00
_cell.angle_gamma   90.00
#
_symmetry.space_group_name_H-M   'P 1'
#
loop_
_entity.id
_entity.type
_entity.pdbx_description
1 polymer ?
#
loop_
_entity_poly.entity_id
_entity_poly.type
_entity_poly.pdbx_seq_one_letter_code
_entity_poly.pdbx_strand_id
1 'polypeptide(L)'
;MINVVLPNNPLEEFGEGAFSISPRIKSVVLGGTTKLPKDTFKNCAAIDAVNGLDRIISFGESCFKGTSITNFIFNDNVEMIGSRAFALTKISNMKLPESPVTELGNAIFEKCTSLFHIDFGGSTIIPQNTFSGCEQLSLLTGTEKVTSVEENAFKNTPKLESINLYALLTSLQDTLPSQKNLFFYGNEQPKTLAKINQGLRIFVTNNYINSKFGEVQVTKLNCTSLQFVDLSVEPPTCKDCGDKKATLDGDNYMCDIDMTQCLATHEKCQICIGEKCKKCEEKLLVDTVKDVCDRVSRWIL
;
A
#
# COMPACT_ATOMS: atom_id res chain seq x y z
N MET A 1 -27.86 -2.76 21.47
CA MET A 1 -26.44 -2.59 21.11
C MET A 1 -25.63 -2.57 22.39
N ILE A 2 -24.48 -3.23 22.41
CA ILE A 2 -23.62 -3.44 23.58
C ILE A 2 -22.23 -2.91 23.26
N ASN A 3 -21.62 -2.22 24.22
CA ASN A 3 -20.23 -1.81 24.16
C ASN A 3 -19.42 -2.78 25.01
N VAL A 4 -18.40 -3.42 24.44
CA VAL A 4 -17.49 -4.32 25.15
C VAL A 4 -16.21 -3.55 25.47
N VAL A 5 -15.79 -3.58 26.73
CA VAL A 5 -14.53 -2.98 27.18
C VAL A 5 -13.70 -4.09 27.81
N LEU A 6 -12.61 -4.47 27.17
CA LEU A 6 -11.65 -5.41 27.74
C LEU A 6 -10.79 -4.67 28.78
N PRO A 7 -10.45 -5.32 29.91
CA PRO A 7 -9.66 -4.68 30.95
C PRO A 7 -8.23 -4.40 30.46
N ASN A 8 -7.60 -3.33 30.96
CA ASN A 8 -6.21 -3.00 30.62
C ASN A 8 -5.15 -3.89 31.31
N ASN A 9 -5.59 -4.82 32.17
CA ASN A 9 -4.72 -5.80 32.81
C ASN A 9 -4.33 -6.87 31.79
N PRO A 10 -3.07 -7.35 31.79
CA PRO A 10 -2.66 -8.45 30.91
C PRO A 10 -3.63 -9.61 30.98
N LEU A 11 -4.20 -9.98 29.82
CA LEU A 11 -5.02 -11.16 29.66
C LEU A 11 -4.09 -12.34 29.43
N GLU A 12 -4.11 -13.33 30.33
CA GLU A 12 -3.33 -14.56 30.17
C GLU A 12 -3.81 -15.36 28.95
N GLU A 13 -5.12 -15.39 28.72
CA GLU A 13 -5.73 -16.07 27.59
C GLU A 13 -6.89 -15.24 27.03
N PHE A 14 -6.92 -15.10 25.71
CA PHE A 14 -8.05 -14.60 24.94
C PHE A 14 -8.35 -15.67 23.90
N GLY A 15 -9.50 -16.33 23.99
CA GLY A 15 -9.80 -17.53 23.22
C GLY A 15 -10.15 -17.27 21.75
N GLU A 16 -9.95 -18.27 20.90
CA GLU A 16 -10.41 -18.23 19.51
C GLU A 16 -11.93 -18.04 19.44
N GLY A 17 -12.37 -17.11 18.59
CA GLY A 17 -13.80 -16.87 18.39
C GLY A 17 -14.56 -16.32 19.60
N ALA A 18 -13.88 -15.74 20.60
CA ALA A 18 -14.48 -15.33 21.88
C ALA A 18 -15.77 -14.50 21.76
N PHE A 19 -15.91 -13.69 20.70
CA PHE A 19 -17.11 -12.89 20.43
C PHE A 19 -17.78 -13.23 19.11
N SER A 20 -17.38 -14.30 18.42
CA SER A 20 -17.87 -14.66 17.09
C SER A 20 -19.40 -14.71 17.01
N ILE A 21 -19.95 -14.19 15.91
CA ILE A 21 -21.38 -14.16 15.58
C ILE A 21 -22.21 -13.32 16.58
N SER A 22 -21.60 -12.52 17.45
CA SER A 22 -22.33 -11.68 18.40
C SER A 22 -23.02 -10.50 17.72
N PRO A 23 -24.35 -10.52 17.49
CA PRO A 23 -25.00 -9.55 16.61
C PRO A 23 -25.32 -8.23 17.32
N ARG A 24 -25.10 -8.16 18.64
CA ARG A 24 -25.45 -7.01 19.48
C ARG A 24 -24.26 -6.14 19.86
N ILE A 25 -23.02 -6.61 19.66
CA ILE A 25 -21.81 -5.82 19.98
C ILE A 25 -21.68 -4.72 18.92
N LYS A 26 -21.72 -3.47 19.36
CA LYS A 26 -21.62 -2.30 18.50
C LYS A 26 -20.21 -1.72 18.49
N SER A 27 -19.57 -1.66 19.65
CA SER A 27 -18.22 -1.15 19.77
C SER A 27 -17.40 -2.00 20.72
N VAL A 28 -16.10 -2.04 20.46
CA VAL A 28 -15.12 -2.71 21.31
C VAL A 28 -14.00 -1.75 21.67
N VAL A 29 -13.65 -1.71 22.95
CA VAL A 29 -12.39 -1.14 23.42
C VAL A 29 -11.51 -2.30 23.84
N LEU A 30 -10.46 -2.55 23.07
CA LEU A 30 -9.47 -3.56 23.36
C LEU A 30 -8.53 -3.05 24.45
N GLY A 31 -8.12 -3.96 25.31
CA GLY A 31 -7.27 -3.69 26.47
C GLY A 31 -6.67 -5.00 26.93
N GLY A 32 -5.48 -4.93 27.52
CA GLY A 32 -4.88 -6.08 28.19
C GLY A 32 -4.33 -7.18 27.27
N THR A 33 -4.47 -7.07 25.95
CA THR A 33 -3.94 -8.04 24.99
C THR A 33 -3.02 -7.37 23.97
N THR A 34 -2.07 -8.15 23.44
CA THR A 34 -1.23 -7.78 22.29
C THR A 34 -1.61 -8.53 21.02
N LYS A 35 -2.53 -9.51 21.11
CA LYS A 35 -2.93 -10.35 19.98
C LYS A 35 -4.44 -10.49 19.93
N LEU A 36 -5.00 -10.45 18.73
CA LEU A 36 -6.37 -10.86 18.46
C LEU A 36 -6.35 -12.27 17.86
N PRO A 37 -6.83 -13.30 18.56
CA PRO A 37 -6.94 -14.65 18.04
C PRO A 37 -7.80 -14.75 16.79
N LYS A 38 -7.71 -15.92 16.16
CA LYS A 38 -8.59 -16.33 15.07
C LYS A 38 -10.05 -16.13 15.42
N ASP A 39 -10.82 -15.67 14.44
CA ASP A 39 -12.28 -15.53 14.47
C ASP A 39 -12.85 -14.62 15.58
N THR A 40 -12.02 -13.89 16.35
CA THR A 40 -12.43 -13.16 17.57
C THR A 40 -13.77 -12.42 17.44
N PHE A 41 -13.92 -11.54 16.45
CA PHE A 41 -15.13 -10.75 16.17
C PHE A 41 -15.77 -11.11 14.83
N LYS A 42 -15.51 -12.31 14.32
CA LYS A 42 -16.07 -12.79 13.05
C LYS A 42 -17.59 -12.71 13.06
N ASN A 43 -18.17 -12.18 12.00
CA ASN A 43 -19.60 -11.98 11.80
C ASN A 43 -20.30 -11.19 12.91
N CYS A 44 -19.56 -10.36 13.67
CA CYS A 44 -20.16 -9.36 14.55
C CYS A 44 -20.64 -8.17 13.71
N ALA A 45 -21.73 -8.37 12.96
CA ALA A 45 -22.19 -7.46 11.92
C ALA A 45 -22.54 -6.04 12.42
N ALA A 46 -22.73 -5.88 13.73
CA ALA A 46 -23.03 -4.62 14.39
C ALA A 46 -21.80 -3.79 14.78
N ILE A 47 -20.59 -4.37 14.78
CA ILE A 47 -19.38 -3.65 15.19
C ILE A 47 -19.02 -2.61 14.14
N ASP A 48 -19.10 -1.33 14.50
CA ASP A 48 -18.75 -0.19 13.65
C ASP A 48 -17.53 0.60 14.17
N ALA A 49 -17.13 0.38 15.43
CA ALA A 49 -16.00 1.05 16.08
C ALA A 49 -15.15 0.08 16.92
N VAL A 50 -13.83 0.14 16.75
CA VAL A 50 -12.83 -0.59 17.52
C VAL A 50 -11.75 0.37 17.99
N ASN A 51 -11.48 0.40 19.29
CA ASN A 51 -10.46 1.26 19.93
C ASN A 51 -9.50 0.42 20.78
N GLY A 52 -8.41 1.03 21.26
CA GLY A 52 -7.41 0.36 22.12
C GLY A 52 -6.48 -0.58 21.35
N LEU A 53 -6.11 -0.16 20.14
CA LEU A 53 -5.27 -0.94 19.21
C LEU A 53 -3.77 -0.69 19.38
N ASP A 54 -3.37 0.20 20.30
CA ASP A 54 -2.00 0.69 20.48
C ASP A 54 -0.96 -0.39 20.81
N ARG A 55 -1.41 -1.49 21.45
CA ARG A 55 -0.55 -2.61 21.87
C ARG A 55 -0.69 -3.86 21.00
N ILE A 56 -1.61 -3.85 20.04
CA ILE A 56 -1.92 -5.03 19.23
C ILE A 56 -0.86 -5.21 18.15
N ILE A 57 -0.08 -6.28 18.23
CA ILE A 57 0.97 -6.62 17.26
C ILE A 57 0.52 -7.68 16.26
N SER A 58 -0.56 -8.41 16.53
CA SER A 58 -1.03 -9.53 15.70
C SER A 58 -2.54 -9.59 15.59
N PHE A 59 -3.02 -9.68 14.35
CA PHE A 59 -4.42 -9.86 13.99
C PHE A 59 -4.60 -11.26 13.40
N GLY A 60 -5.31 -12.14 14.09
CA GLY A 60 -5.53 -13.52 13.67
C GLY A 60 -6.45 -13.65 12.46
N GLU A 61 -6.47 -14.86 11.90
CA GLU A 61 -7.33 -15.21 10.76
C GLU A 61 -8.79 -14.79 11.02
N SER A 62 -9.40 -14.09 10.07
CA SER A 62 -10.80 -13.66 10.10
C SER A 62 -11.25 -12.90 11.36
N CYS A 63 -10.32 -12.31 12.13
CA CYS A 63 -10.65 -11.70 13.43
C CYS A 63 -11.70 -10.58 13.37
N PHE A 64 -11.81 -9.83 12.27
CA PHE A 64 -12.85 -8.81 12.04
C PHE A 64 -13.72 -9.10 10.80
N LYS A 65 -13.68 -10.33 10.27
CA LYS A 65 -14.42 -10.69 9.06
C LYS A 65 -15.91 -10.44 9.24
N GLY A 66 -16.55 -9.74 8.30
CA GLY A 66 -18.01 -9.52 8.30
C GLY A 66 -18.50 -8.57 9.40
N THR A 67 -17.64 -7.70 9.93
CA THR A 67 -18.04 -6.58 10.79
C THR A 67 -18.46 -5.36 9.97
N SER A 68 -19.12 -4.37 10.58
CA SER A 68 -19.49 -3.10 9.94
C SER A 68 -18.45 -1.99 10.17
N ILE A 69 -17.19 -2.35 10.48
CA ILE A 69 -16.12 -1.38 10.72
C ILE A 69 -15.96 -0.52 9.47
N THR A 70 -15.93 0.80 9.66
CA THR A 70 -15.79 1.80 8.58
C THR A 70 -14.44 2.51 8.61
N ASN A 71 -13.86 2.65 9.80
CA ASN A 71 -12.57 3.26 10.06
C ASN A 71 -11.74 2.34 10.96
N PHE A 72 -10.47 2.17 10.63
CA PHE A 72 -9.55 1.36 11.40
C PHE A 72 -8.14 1.90 11.21
N ILE A 73 -7.39 2.04 12.30
CA ILE A 73 -6.04 2.60 12.31
C ILE A 73 -5.14 1.56 12.97
N PHE A 74 -4.13 1.09 12.23
CA PHE A 74 -3.07 0.25 12.80
C PHE A 74 -2.08 1.09 13.59
N ASN A 75 -1.39 0.46 14.55
CA ASN A 75 -0.14 0.99 15.06
C ASN A 75 1.03 0.53 14.18
N ASP A 76 2.20 1.17 14.31
CA ASP A 76 3.38 0.87 13.47
C ASP A 76 4.17 -0.38 13.89
N ASN A 77 3.76 -1.06 14.97
CA ASN A 77 4.42 -2.27 15.50
C ASN A 77 3.67 -3.56 15.13
N VAL A 78 2.75 -3.50 14.16
CA VAL A 78 2.00 -4.68 13.72
C VAL A 78 2.88 -5.60 12.88
N GLU A 79 3.04 -6.83 13.34
CA GLU A 79 3.90 -7.84 12.73
C GLU A 79 3.10 -8.85 11.90
N MET A 80 1.82 -9.05 12.20
CA MET A 80 0.98 -10.07 11.57
C MET A 80 -0.44 -9.59 11.30
N ILE A 81 -0.90 -9.79 10.06
CA ILE A 81 -2.30 -9.66 9.65
C ILE A 81 -2.72 -10.96 8.96
N GLY A 82 -3.50 -11.77 9.66
CA GLY A 82 -3.91 -13.10 9.24
C GLY A 82 -4.90 -13.11 8.07
N SER A 83 -5.07 -14.29 7.48
CA SER A 83 -5.93 -14.46 6.31
C SER A 83 -7.35 -13.99 6.58
N ARG A 84 -7.94 -13.24 5.66
CA ARG A 84 -9.31 -12.69 5.75
C ARG A 84 -9.59 -11.83 7.00
N ALA A 85 -8.57 -11.33 7.69
CA ALA A 85 -8.74 -10.57 8.94
C ALA A 85 -9.80 -9.46 8.82
N PHE A 86 -9.87 -8.76 7.68
CA PHE A 86 -10.81 -7.67 7.41
C PHE A 86 -11.77 -7.96 6.26
N ALA A 87 -11.91 -9.21 5.82
CA ALA A 87 -12.78 -9.56 4.70
C ALA A 87 -14.25 -9.21 5.02
N LEU A 88 -15.01 -8.76 4.02
CA LEU A 88 -16.42 -8.36 4.15
C LEU A 88 -16.67 -7.21 5.15
N THR A 89 -15.65 -6.40 5.47
CA THR A 89 -15.84 -5.19 6.28
C THR A 89 -16.34 -4.02 5.42
N LYS A 90 -16.79 -2.94 6.07
CA LYS A 90 -17.25 -1.71 5.41
C LYS A 90 -16.19 -0.62 5.39
N ILE A 91 -14.93 -1.00 5.54
CA ILE A 91 -13.80 -0.06 5.57
C ILE A 91 -13.76 0.65 4.23
N SER A 92 -13.69 1.98 4.26
CA SER A 92 -13.70 2.81 3.05
C SER A 92 -12.31 3.36 2.69
N ASN A 93 -11.50 3.62 3.71
CA ASN A 93 -10.12 4.07 3.60
C ASN A 93 -9.29 3.30 4.63
N MET A 94 -8.14 2.80 4.21
CA MET A 94 -7.22 2.09 5.09
C MET A 94 -5.78 2.45 4.76
N LYS A 95 -4.96 2.50 5.81
CA LYS A 95 -3.52 2.60 5.70
C LYS A 95 -2.89 1.45 6.49
N LEU A 96 -2.07 0.64 5.82
CA LEU A 96 -1.24 -0.36 6.48
C LEU A 96 -0.07 0.32 7.22
N PRO A 97 0.54 -0.35 8.21
CA PRO A 97 1.73 0.17 8.91
C PRO A 97 2.87 0.57 7.96
N GLU A 98 3.63 1.60 8.32
CA GLU A 98 4.83 2.03 7.58
C GLU A 98 6.00 1.05 7.72
N SER A 99 6.07 0.40 8.89
CA SER A 99 6.95 -0.74 9.13
C SER A 99 6.48 -1.96 8.33
N PRO A 100 7.38 -2.75 7.74
CA PRO A 100 7.00 -3.97 7.05
C PRO A 100 6.26 -4.93 7.99
N VAL A 101 5.07 -5.38 7.58
CA VAL A 101 4.33 -6.45 8.26
C VAL A 101 4.97 -7.78 7.86
N THR A 102 5.54 -8.50 8.81
CA THR A 102 6.28 -9.76 8.58
C THR A 102 5.40 -10.85 7.98
N GLU A 103 4.14 -10.95 8.45
CA GLU A 103 3.21 -11.98 8.03
C GLU A 103 1.88 -11.37 7.54
N LEU A 104 1.66 -11.44 6.22
CA LEU A 104 0.40 -11.07 5.58
C LEU A 104 -0.29 -12.33 5.04
N GLY A 105 -1.49 -12.61 5.55
CA GLY A 105 -2.32 -13.72 5.09
C GLY A 105 -3.02 -13.44 3.77
N ASN A 106 -3.69 -14.45 3.22
CA ASN A 106 -4.43 -14.32 1.98
C ASN A 106 -5.78 -13.62 2.21
N ALA A 107 -6.30 -12.97 1.16
CA ALA A 107 -7.66 -12.44 1.13
C ALA A 107 -8.00 -11.44 2.26
N ILE A 108 -7.02 -10.66 2.73
CA ILE A 108 -7.16 -9.77 3.91
C ILE A 108 -8.37 -8.85 3.80
N PHE A 109 -8.57 -8.24 2.64
CA PHE A 109 -9.67 -7.31 2.34
C PHE A 109 -10.66 -7.89 1.32
N GLU A 110 -10.76 -9.22 1.21
CA GLU A 110 -11.68 -9.87 0.28
C GLU A 110 -13.11 -9.34 0.48
N LYS A 111 -13.69 -8.85 -0.62
CA LYS A 111 -15.06 -8.30 -0.68
C LYS A 111 -15.32 -7.14 0.30
N CYS A 112 -14.31 -6.33 0.61
CA CYS A 112 -14.51 -5.01 1.19
C CYS A 112 -15.09 -4.07 0.14
N THR A 113 -16.38 -4.22 -0.17
CA THR A 113 -17.05 -3.53 -1.28
C THR A 113 -17.14 -2.01 -1.10
N SER A 114 -16.90 -1.50 0.11
CA SER A 114 -16.84 -0.04 0.38
C SER A 114 -15.43 0.52 0.29
N LEU A 115 -14.40 -0.31 0.19
CA LEU A 115 -13.00 0.13 0.17
C LEU A 115 -12.74 0.91 -1.11
N PHE A 116 -12.50 2.21 -0.97
CA PHE A 116 -12.24 3.13 -2.06
C PHE A 116 -10.74 3.38 -2.24
N HIS A 117 -10.02 3.48 -1.12
CA HIS A 117 -8.60 3.79 -1.05
C HIS A 117 -7.89 2.86 -0.07
N ILE A 118 -6.72 2.37 -0.46
CA ILE A 118 -5.77 1.78 0.48
C ILE A 118 -4.34 2.26 0.21
N ASP A 119 -3.69 2.67 1.29
CA ASP A 119 -2.24 2.88 1.36
C ASP A 119 -1.61 1.59 1.90
N PHE A 120 -0.75 0.96 1.10
CA PHE A 120 -0.17 -0.36 1.39
C PHE A 120 1.10 -0.29 2.26
N GLY A 121 1.57 0.93 2.58
CA GLY A 121 2.62 1.22 3.55
C GLY A 121 3.91 0.43 3.35
N GLY A 122 4.40 -0.17 4.44
CA GLY A 122 5.69 -0.86 4.48
C GLY A 122 5.72 -2.25 3.85
N SER A 123 4.59 -2.74 3.37
CA SER A 123 4.40 -4.14 2.99
C SER A 123 5.12 -4.48 1.69
N THR A 124 5.74 -5.67 1.62
CA THR A 124 6.57 -6.08 0.48
C THR A 124 5.89 -7.03 -0.48
N ILE A 125 4.74 -7.59 -0.10
CA ILE A 125 4.00 -8.58 -0.88
C ILE A 125 2.52 -8.21 -0.82
N ILE A 126 1.82 -8.29 -1.96
CA ILE A 126 0.36 -8.29 -2.02
C ILE A 126 -0.11 -9.74 -2.13
N PRO A 127 -0.63 -10.35 -1.03
CA PRO A 127 -0.99 -11.77 -1.02
C PRO A 127 -2.17 -12.13 -1.94
N GLN A 128 -2.39 -13.44 -2.06
CA GLN A 128 -3.42 -13.99 -2.92
C GLN A 128 -4.81 -13.45 -2.55
N ASN A 129 -5.60 -13.03 -3.54
CA ASN A 129 -6.96 -12.52 -3.36
C ASN A 129 -7.11 -11.29 -2.43
N THR A 130 -6.04 -10.57 -2.06
CA THR A 130 -6.08 -9.50 -1.04
C THR A 130 -7.20 -8.49 -1.24
N PHE A 131 -7.41 -8.02 -2.47
CA PHE A 131 -8.47 -7.07 -2.83
C PHE A 131 -9.58 -7.69 -3.68
N SER A 132 -9.68 -9.02 -3.72
CA SER A 132 -10.65 -9.72 -4.55
C SER A 132 -12.08 -9.28 -4.22
N GLY A 133 -12.79 -8.70 -5.20
CA GLY A 133 -14.15 -8.17 -5.03
C GLY A 133 -14.25 -6.83 -4.28
N CYS A 134 -13.16 -6.06 -4.16
CA CYS A 134 -13.22 -4.67 -3.71
C CYS A 134 -13.73 -3.76 -4.85
N GLU A 135 -15.04 -3.79 -5.08
CA GLU A 135 -15.68 -3.18 -6.25
C GLU A 135 -15.54 -1.65 -6.33
N GLN A 136 -15.28 -0.98 -5.21
CA GLN A 136 -15.11 0.47 -5.14
C GLN A 136 -13.64 0.92 -5.11
N LEU A 137 -12.69 -0.02 -5.02
CA LEU A 137 -11.28 0.30 -4.91
C LEU A 137 -10.85 1.00 -6.19
N SER A 138 -10.39 2.24 -6.07
CA SER A 138 -9.99 3.07 -7.19
C SER A 138 -8.62 3.70 -7.01
N LEU A 139 -8.10 3.69 -5.78
CA LEU A 139 -6.81 4.26 -5.44
C LEU A 139 -6.01 3.29 -4.56
N LEU A 140 -4.82 2.92 -5.03
CA LEU A 140 -3.82 2.15 -4.32
C LEU A 140 -2.52 2.96 -4.31
N THR A 141 -2.02 3.29 -3.13
CA THR A 141 -0.74 3.99 -2.89
C THR A 141 0.13 3.18 -1.94
N GLY A 142 1.33 3.65 -1.60
CA GLY A 142 2.18 2.96 -0.61
C GLY A 142 2.77 1.64 -1.12
N THR A 143 2.97 1.52 -2.43
CA THR A 143 3.46 0.28 -3.07
C THR A 143 4.98 0.30 -3.30
N GLU A 144 5.70 1.26 -2.71
CA GLU A 144 7.13 1.54 -2.94
C GLU A 144 8.02 0.33 -2.65
N LYS A 145 7.58 -0.52 -1.72
CA LYS A 145 8.32 -1.71 -1.25
C LYS A 145 7.78 -3.02 -1.82
N VAL A 146 6.70 -2.99 -2.61
CA VAL A 146 6.05 -4.20 -3.13
C VAL A 146 6.91 -4.87 -4.18
N THR A 147 7.41 -6.06 -3.87
CA THR A 147 8.28 -6.89 -4.74
C THR A 147 7.59 -8.15 -5.28
N SER A 148 6.43 -8.51 -4.75
CA SER A 148 5.59 -9.61 -5.25
C SER A 148 4.11 -9.25 -5.23
N VAL A 149 3.39 -9.60 -6.30
CA VAL A 149 1.92 -9.56 -6.37
C VAL A 149 1.42 -10.96 -6.70
N GLU A 150 0.67 -11.56 -5.78
CA GLU A 150 0.21 -12.94 -5.88
C GLU A 150 -1.10 -13.08 -6.69
N GLU A 151 -1.48 -14.32 -7.00
CA GLU A 151 -2.63 -14.61 -7.85
C GLU A 151 -3.93 -13.95 -7.37
N ASN A 152 -4.69 -13.38 -8.29
CA ASN A 152 -6.02 -12.80 -8.05
C ASN A 152 -6.07 -11.70 -6.98
N ALA A 153 -4.94 -11.14 -6.57
CA ALA A 153 -4.85 -9.97 -5.69
C ALA A 153 -5.85 -8.86 -6.07
N PHE A 154 -6.05 -8.60 -7.37
CA PHE A 154 -6.92 -7.54 -7.91
C PHE A 154 -8.14 -8.06 -8.67
N LYS A 155 -8.51 -9.33 -8.48
CA LYS A 155 -9.70 -9.89 -9.14
C LYS A 155 -10.97 -9.09 -8.80
N ASN A 156 -11.78 -8.77 -9.81
CA ASN A 156 -13.04 -8.03 -9.64
C ASN A 156 -12.86 -6.66 -8.93
N THR A 157 -11.85 -5.89 -9.35
CA THR A 157 -11.60 -4.51 -8.89
C THR A 157 -11.78 -3.50 -10.04
N PRO A 158 -12.99 -3.37 -10.63
CA PRO A 158 -13.20 -2.66 -11.89
C PRO A 158 -12.90 -1.16 -11.86
N LYS A 159 -12.82 -0.54 -10.67
CA LYS A 159 -12.51 0.89 -10.53
C LYS A 159 -11.03 1.19 -10.33
N LEU A 160 -10.20 0.19 -10.04
CA LEU A 160 -8.76 0.35 -9.91
C LEU A 160 -8.15 0.23 -11.31
N GLU A 161 -8.21 1.32 -12.08
CA GLU A 161 -7.81 1.29 -13.49
C GLU A 161 -6.28 1.31 -13.68
N SER A 162 -5.55 1.92 -12.75
CA SER A 162 -4.09 2.10 -12.83
C SER A 162 -3.41 1.60 -11.57
N ILE A 163 -2.29 0.89 -11.75
CA ILE A 163 -1.46 0.38 -10.65
C ILE A 163 -0.02 0.84 -10.84
N ASN A 164 0.61 1.33 -9.76
CA ASN A 164 2.03 1.63 -9.70
C ASN A 164 2.76 0.54 -8.89
N LEU A 165 3.84 0.01 -9.46
CA LEU A 165 4.75 -0.92 -8.78
C LEU A 165 6.18 -0.40 -8.91
N TYR A 166 6.73 0.06 -7.79
CA TYR A 166 7.95 0.86 -7.69
C TYR A 166 9.21 0.08 -7.37
N ALA A 167 9.10 -1.07 -6.75
CA ALA A 167 10.26 -1.89 -6.47
C ALA A 167 10.60 -2.72 -7.70
N LEU A 168 11.84 -3.23 -7.75
CA LEU A 168 12.21 -4.28 -8.70
C LEU A 168 11.35 -5.52 -8.45
N LEU A 169 10.22 -5.59 -9.14
CA LEU A 169 9.23 -6.64 -8.94
C LEU A 169 9.84 -7.98 -9.37
N THR A 170 9.89 -8.91 -8.43
CA THR A 170 10.44 -10.25 -8.68
C THR A 170 9.39 -11.22 -9.20
N SER A 171 8.13 -10.99 -8.85
CA SER A 171 6.99 -11.85 -9.18
C SER A 171 5.71 -11.04 -9.41
N LEU A 172 5.03 -11.30 -10.52
CA LEU A 172 3.68 -10.81 -10.84
C LEU A 172 2.82 -12.00 -11.28
N GLN A 173 2.04 -12.55 -10.35
CA GLN A 173 1.15 -13.69 -10.59
C GLN A 173 -0.32 -13.29 -10.80
N ASP A 174 -0.70 -12.05 -10.46
CA ASP A 174 -1.99 -11.49 -10.86
C ASP A 174 -2.02 -11.22 -12.37
N THR A 175 -3.12 -11.60 -13.04
CA THR A 175 -3.29 -11.39 -14.48
C THR A 175 -3.75 -9.98 -14.83
N LEU A 176 -4.03 -9.15 -13.82
CA LEU A 176 -4.54 -7.79 -13.89
C LEU A 176 -5.80 -7.72 -14.77
N PRO A 177 -6.87 -8.48 -14.43
CA PRO A 177 -7.98 -8.73 -15.32
C PRO A 177 -8.87 -7.50 -15.55
N SER A 178 -8.87 -6.54 -14.62
CA SER A 178 -9.74 -5.36 -14.67
C SER A 178 -8.98 -4.06 -14.91
N GLN A 179 -7.69 -4.05 -14.61
CA GLN A 179 -6.81 -2.89 -14.76
C GLN A 179 -6.60 -2.57 -16.24
N LYS A 180 -6.39 -1.27 -16.52
CA LYS A 180 -6.09 -0.74 -17.86
C LYS A 180 -4.64 -0.31 -17.99
N ASN A 181 -4.02 0.13 -16.91
CA ASN A 181 -2.67 0.69 -16.92
C ASN A 181 -1.80 0.03 -15.84
N LEU A 182 -0.60 -0.35 -16.22
CA LEU A 182 0.46 -0.78 -15.30
C LEU A 182 1.65 0.16 -15.46
N PHE A 183 2.06 0.75 -14.35
CA PHE A 183 3.24 1.57 -14.22
C PHE A 183 4.30 0.77 -13.48
N PHE A 184 5.42 0.51 -14.16
CA PHE A 184 6.41 -0.45 -13.69
C PHE A 184 7.81 0.15 -13.66
N TYR A 185 8.39 0.15 -12.46
CA TYR A 185 9.80 0.49 -12.25
C TYR A 185 10.68 -0.76 -12.30
N GLY A 186 11.38 -0.91 -13.41
CA GLY A 186 12.39 -1.93 -13.58
C GLY A 186 13.13 -1.76 -14.89
N ASN A 187 14.28 -2.41 -15.00
CA ASN A 187 15.03 -2.50 -16.26
C ASN A 187 14.63 -3.75 -17.07
N GLU A 188 14.05 -4.76 -16.43
CA GLU A 188 13.62 -6.02 -17.02
C GLU A 188 12.28 -6.45 -16.40
N GLN A 189 11.53 -7.33 -17.08
CA GLN A 189 10.31 -7.91 -16.53
C GLN A 189 10.60 -8.82 -15.32
N PRO A 190 9.60 -9.06 -14.44
CA PRO A 190 9.73 -10.00 -13.33
C PRO A 190 10.13 -11.41 -13.78
N LYS A 191 10.88 -12.12 -12.93
CA LYS A 191 11.29 -13.52 -13.20
C LYS A 191 10.08 -14.46 -13.27
N THR A 192 9.13 -14.24 -12.38
CA THR A 192 7.85 -14.94 -12.38
C THR A 192 6.79 -13.99 -12.91
N LEU A 193 6.21 -14.30 -14.06
CA LEU A 193 5.20 -13.47 -14.71
C LEU A 193 4.05 -14.33 -15.22
N ALA A 194 2.84 -14.07 -14.73
CA ALA A 194 1.62 -14.67 -15.25
C ALA A 194 1.29 -14.17 -16.65
N LYS A 195 0.36 -14.86 -17.32
CA LYS A 195 -0.21 -14.37 -18.58
C LYS A 195 -1.14 -13.19 -18.29
N ILE A 196 -0.56 -11.99 -18.30
CA ILE A 196 -1.27 -10.74 -18.05
C ILE A 196 -2.26 -10.39 -19.16
N ASN A 197 -3.23 -9.55 -18.82
CA ASN A 197 -4.22 -8.99 -19.74
C ASN A 197 -3.55 -8.27 -20.93
N GLN A 198 -3.84 -8.73 -22.15
CA GLN A 198 -3.26 -8.18 -23.38
C GLN A 198 -3.76 -6.76 -23.73
N GLY A 199 -4.83 -6.29 -23.09
CA GLY A 199 -5.36 -4.93 -23.24
C GLY A 199 -4.69 -3.89 -22.34
N LEU A 200 -3.71 -4.27 -21.52
CA LEU A 200 -2.99 -3.35 -20.65
C LEU A 200 -2.13 -2.37 -21.46
N ARG A 201 -2.15 -1.09 -21.06
CA ARG A 201 -1.10 -0.13 -21.39
C ARG A 201 -0.02 -0.23 -20.31
N ILE A 202 1.19 -0.60 -20.70
CA ILE A 202 2.31 -0.77 -19.76
C ILE A 202 3.29 0.37 -19.97
N PHE A 203 3.50 1.17 -18.93
CA PHE A 203 4.42 2.30 -18.90
C PHE A 203 5.66 1.92 -18.12
N VAL A 204 6.82 2.17 -18.69
CA VAL A 204 8.13 1.81 -18.12
C VAL A 204 9.14 2.92 -18.35
N THR A 205 10.17 2.93 -17.51
CA THR A 205 11.30 3.85 -17.64
C THR A 205 12.08 3.63 -18.93
N ASN A 206 12.84 4.65 -19.34
CA ASN A 206 13.79 4.53 -20.47
C ASN A 206 14.86 3.45 -20.25
N ASN A 207 15.13 3.08 -19.00
CA ASN A 207 16.09 2.04 -18.65
C ASN A 207 15.55 0.62 -18.86
N TYR A 208 14.25 0.46 -19.09
CA TYR A 208 13.66 -0.84 -19.42
C TYR A 208 14.19 -1.34 -20.76
N ILE A 209 14.83 -2.51 -20.79
CA ILE A 209 15.63 -2.93 -21.95
C ILE A 209 14.79 -3.57 -23.06
N ASN A 210 13.66 -4.20 -22.72
CA ASN A 210 12.83 -4.92 -23.67
C ASN A 210 11.76 -4.00 -24.31
N SER A 211 11.26 -4.38 -25.49
CA SER A 211 10.08 -3.72 -26.10
C SER A 211 8.75 -4.25 -25.56
N LYS A 212 8.78 -5.33 -24.78
CA LYS A 212 7.60 -5.99 -24.23
C LYS A 212 7.75 -6.28 -22.74
N PHE A 213 6.61 -6.38 -22.07
CA PHE A 213 6.46 -6.92 -20.73
C PHE A 213 5.47 -8.10 -20.86
N GLY A 214 5.99 -9.32 -20.72
CA GLY A 214 5.30 -10.52 -21.20
C GLY A 214 5.05 -10.45 -22.71
N GLU A 215 3.79 -10.54 -23.12
CA GLU A 215 3.38 -10.45 -24.53
C GLU A 215 2.98 -9.01 -24.96
N VAL A 216 2.87 -8.09 -24.00
CA VAL A 216 2.31 -6.74 -24.19
C VAL A 216 3.42 -5.74 -24.52
N GLN A 217 3.18 -4.85 -25.49
CA GLN A 217 4.12 -3.78 -25.84
C GLN A 217 4.19 -2.75 -24.71
N VAL A 218 5.41 -2.29 -24.40
CA VAL A 218 5.60 -1.23 -23.41
C VAL A 218 5.68 0.14 -24.08
N THR A 219 5.22 1.16 -23.37
CA THR A 219 5.42 2.57 -23.71
C THR A 219 6.49 3.13 -22.80
N LYS A 220 7.56 3.64 -23.40
CA LYS A 220 8.63 4.33 -22.67
C LYS A 220 8.32 5.81 -22.60
N LEU A 221 8.38 6.38 -21.41
CA LEU A 221 8.28 7.81 -21.19
C LEU A 221 9.57 8.32 -20.53
N ASN A 222 9.84 9.61 -20.68
CA ASN A 222 11.00 10.28 -20.08
C ASN A 222 10.55 11.36 -19.10
N CYS A 223 9.55 11.04 -18.28
CA CYS A 223 9.09 11.96 -17.26
C CYS A 223 10.17 12.08 -16.18
N THR A 224 10.32 13.29 -15.64
CA THR A 224 11.17 13.47 -14.46
C THR A 224 10.43 13.06 -13.20
N SER A 225 11.12 12.86 -12.08
CA SER A 225 10.50 12.62 -10.78
C SER A 225 9.65 13.79 -10.23
N LEU A 226 9.66 14.94 -10.91
CA LEU A 226 8.76 16.06 -10.64
C LEU A 226 7.57 16.08 -11.60
N GLN A 227 7.36 15.00 -12.35
CA GLN A 227 6.30 14.84 -13.32
C GLN A 227 5.59 13.50 -13.13
N PHE A 228 4.39 13.41 -13.69
CA PHE A 228 3.61 12.20 -13.81
C PHE A 228 3.11 12.05 -15.25
N VAL A 229 2.68 10.85 -15.60
CA VAL A 229 2.10 10.49 -16.89
C VAL A 229 0.63 10.93 -16.94
N ASP A 230 0.35 11.95 -17.74
CA ASP A 230 -0.99 12.45 -17.98
C ASP A 230 -1.74 11.51 -18.94
N LEU A 231 -2.61 10.67 -18.36
CA LEU A 231 -3.48 9.75 -19.08
C LEU A 231 -4.73 10.41 -19.67
N SER A 232 -4.94 11.73 -19.47
CA SER A 232 -6.09 12.45 -20.02
C SER A 232 -5.92 12.84 -21.50
N VAL A 233 -4.73 12.66 -22.05
CA VAL A 233 -4.38 12.94 -23.45
C VAL A 233 -3.87 11.68 -24.15
N GLU A 234 -4.00 11.65 -25.49
CA GLU A 234 -3.54 10.53 -26.33
C GLU A 234 -2.69 11.08 -27.50
N PRO A 235 -1.39 10.70 -27.62
CA PRO A 235 -0.65 9.81 -26.72
C PRO A 235 -0.40 10.45 -25.34
N PRO A 236 -0.22 9.64 -24.27
CA PRO A 236 0.12 10.14 -22.94
C PRO A 236 1.39 11.00 -22.93
N THR A 237 1.40 12.03 -22.08
CA THR A 237 2.53 12.98 -21.97
C THR A 237 2.94 13.18 -20.52
N CYS A 238 4.12 13.76 -20.28
CA CYS A 238 4.55 14.12 -18.93
C CYS A 238 3.97 15.47 -18.52
N LYS A 239 3.42 15.53 -17.32
CA LYS A 239 2.86 16.74 -16.72
C LYS A 239 3.46 16.98 -15.35
N ASP A 240 3.73 18.24 -15.05
CA ASP A 240 4.38 18.63 -13.80
C ASP A 240 3.51 18.30 -12.59
N CYS A 241 4.17 17.77 -11.56
CA CYS A 241 3.61 17.68 -10.23
C CYS A 241 3.37 19.08 -9.67
N GLY A 242 2.31 19.21 -8.87
CA GLY A 242 2.11 20.43 -8.08
C GLY A 242 3.19 20.60 -7.01
N ASP A 243 3.23 21.77 -6.39
CA ASP A 243 4.22 22.13 -5.37
C ASP A 243 4.37 21.04 -4.30
N LYS A 244 5.63 20.71 -3.97
CA LYS A 244 6.03 19.74 -2.95
C LYS A 244 5.54 18.30 -3.18
N LYS A 245 5.13 17.96 -4.40
CA LYS A 245 4.80 16.58 -4.80
C LYS A 245 5.78 16.05 -5.82
N ALA A 246 5.98 14.73 -5.79
CA ALA A 246 6.87 14.04 -6.70
C ALA A 246 6.32 12.65 -7.05
N THR A 247 7.01 12.03 -7.99
CA THR A 247 6.94 10.60 -8.30
C THR A 247 8.30 9.99 -8.00
N LEU A 248 8.37 8.66 -7.85
CA LEU A 248 9.65 8.00 -7.59
C LEU A 248 10.62 8.17 -8.76
N ASP A 249 10.10 8.03 -9.98
CA ASP A 249 10.86 7.84 -11.22
C ASP A 249 10.30 8.63 -12.43
N GLY A 250 9.12 9.22 -12.31
CA GLY A 250 8.38 9.88 -13.40
C GLY A 250 7.30 9.01 -14.04
N ASP A 251 7.37 7.69 -13.90
CA ASP A 251 6.48 6.73 -14.55
C ASP A 251 5.33 6.34 -13.62
N ASN A 252 4.57 7.33 -13.19
CA ASN A 252 3.36 7.16 -12.39
C ASN A 252 2.24 8.02 -13.00
N TYR A 253 0.98 7.60 -12.89
CA TYR A 253 -0.20 8.40 -13.29
C TYR A 253 -0.61 9.49 -12.30
N MET A 254 0.04 9.60 -11.14
CA MET A 254 -0.19 10.65 -10.16
C MET A 254 1.12 11.04 -9.46
N CYS A 255 1.11 12.09 -8.64
CA CYS A 255 2.23 12.42 -7.76
C CYS A 255 1.88 12.01 -6.33
N ASP A 256 2.32 10.82 -5.95
CA ASP A 256 1.99 10.17 -4.68
C ASP A 256 3.05 10.34 -3.58
N ILE A 257 4.19 10.94 -3.90
CA ILE A 257 5.19 11.31 -2.90
C ILE A 257 4.91 12.73 -2.40
N ASP A 258 4.53 12.85 -1.13
CA ASP A 258 4.47 14.13 -0.42
C ASP A 258 5.85 14.47 0.18
N MET A 259 6.43 15.56 -0.30
CA MET A 259 7.74 16.03 0.13
C MET A 259 7.67 17.08 1.25
N THR A 260 6.47 17.48 1.70
CA THR A 260 6.26 18.64 2.56
C THR A 260 7.07 18.60 3.85
N GLN A 261 7.02 17.49 4.59
CA GLN A 261 7.75 17.33 5.85
C GLN A 261 9.26 17.37 5.62
N CYS A 262 9.76 16.70 4.58
CA CYS A 262 11.19 16.64 4.29
C CYS A 262 11.73 17.99 3.80
N LEU A 263 11.00 18.71 2.95
CA LEU A 263 11.39 20.04 2.47
C LEU A 263 11.39 21.08 3.59
N ALA A 264 10.60 20.90 4.65
CA ALA A 264 10.68 21.73 5.85
C ALA A 264 11.99 21.52 6.63
N THR A 265 12.57 20.31 6.56
CA THR A 265 13.85 19.98 7.20
C THR A 265 15.05 20.26 6.29
N HIS A 266 14.87 20.18 4.97
CA HIS A 266 15.90 20.30 3.95
C HIS A 266 15.50 21.32 2.88
N GLU A 267 15.57 22.62 3.20
CA GLU A 267 15.11 23.72 2.31
C GLU A 267 15.70 23.71 0.90
N LYS A 268 16.94 23.23 0.73
CA LYS A 268 17.62 23.16 -0.57
C LYS A 268 17.36 21.86 -1.35
N CYS A 269 16.51 20.99 -0.83
CA CYS A 269 16.19 19.73 -1.47
C CYS A 269 15.17 19.92 -2.59
N GLN A 270 15.37 19.22 -3.70
CA GLN A 270 14.47 19.21 -4.85
C GLN A 270 13.56 17.98 -4.87
N ILE A 271 14.07 16.82 -4.45
CA ILE A 271 13.33 15.55 -4.41
C ILE A 271 13.61 14.87 -3.07
N CYS A 272 12.55 14.59 -2.32
CA CYS A 272 12.59 14.11 -0.96
C CYS A 272 11.78 12.81 -0.86
N ILE A 273 12.41 11.71 -0.44
CA ILE A 273 11.75 10.40 -0.35
C ILE A 273 12.10 9.77 1.00
N GLY A 274 11.09 9.52 1.84
CA GLY A 274 11.29 8.93 3.17
C GLY A 274 12.25 9.74 4.04
N GLU A 275 12.03 11.06 4.14
CA GLU A 275 12.86 12.03 4.87
C GLU A 275 14.30 12.21 4.34
N LYS A 276 14.66 11.58 3.23
CA LYS A 276 15.99 11.70 2.62
C LYS A 276 15.97 12.56 1.38
N CYS A 277 16.93 13.47 1.29
CA CYS A 277 17.11 14.27 0.10
C CYS A 277 17.85 13.49 -1.01
N LYS A 278 17.24 13.42 -2.21
CA LYS A 278 17.82 12.76 -3.39
C LYS A 278 18.53 13.71 -4.33
N LYS A 279 18.17 14.99 -4.31
CA LYS A 279 18.72 16.00 -5.23
C LYS A 279 18.69 17.38 -4.58
N CYS A 280 19.77 18.15 -4.70
CA CYS A 280 19.84 19.52 -4.19
C CYS A 280 19.82 20.56 -5.33
N GLU A 281 19.40 21.79 -5.04
CA GLU A 281 19.39 22.91 -5.99
C GLU A 281 20.77 23.24 -6.59
N GLU A 282 21.85 23.02 -5.84
CA GLU A 282 23.22 23.32 -6.25
C GLU A 282 23.87 22.23 -7.15
N LYS A 283 23.08 21.31 -7.74
CA LYS A 283 23.53 20.15 -8.54
C LYS A 283 24.37 19.10 -7.80
N LEU A 284 24.34 19.07 -6.47
CA LEU A 284 24.96 18.01 -5.69
C LEU A 284 24.03 16.79 -5.65
N LEU A 285 24.55 15.63 -6.09
CA LEU A 285 23.92 14.32 -5.90
C LEU A 285 24.35 13.81 -4.53
N VAL A 286 23.39 13.57 -3.62
CA VAL A 286 23.68 13.01 -2.30
C VAL A 286 23.59 11.50 -2.40
N ASP A 287 24.75 10.88 -2.57
CA ASP A 287 24.91 9.43 -2.38
C ASP A 287 25.83 9.25 -1.18
N THR A 288 25.38 8.51 -0.16
CA THR A 288 26.05 8.13 1.10
C THR A 288 25.79 8.99 2.37
N VAL A 289 25.14 8.33 3.34
CA VAL A 289 25.18 8.35 4.84
C VAL A 289 25.28 9.68 5.62
N LYS A 290 25.43 10.84 4.98
CA LYS A 290 25.29 12.16 5.60
C LYS A 290 24.41 13.03 4.70
N ASP A 291 23.11 12.93 4.92
CA ASP A 291 22.04 13.65 4.24
C ASP A 291 22.08 15.16 4.52
N VAL A 292 23.07 15.87 3.98
CA VAL A 292 23.12 17.34 4.05
C VAL A 292 23.45 17.93 2.69
N CYS A 293 22.50 18.69 2.13
CA CYS A 293 22.70 19.57 0.98
C CYS A 293 23.55 20.80 1.37
N ASP A 294 24.76 20.59 1.89
CA ASP A 294 25.67 21.67 2.27
C ASP A 294 26.86 21.80 1.33
N ARG A 295 27.25 23.05 1.09
CA ARG A 295 28.52 23.36 0.44
C ARG A 295 29.63 22.77 1.28
N VAL A 296 30.49 21.96 0.66
CA VAL A 296 31.80 21.61 1.20
C VAL A 296 32.48 22.90 1.66
N SER A 297 32.44 23.16 2.96
CA SER A 297 33.15 24.26 3.58
C SER A 297 34.49 23.68 4.03
N ARG A 298 35.46 23.79 3.11
CA ARG A 298 36.89 23.96 3.35
C ARG A 298 37.55 23.01 4.35
N TRP A 299 38.49 22.24 3.81
CA TRP A 299 39.77 21.96 4.48
C TRP A 299 40.22 23.17 5.32
N ILE A 300 40.36 22.96 6.63
CA ILE A 300 41.24 23.76 7.48
C ILE A 300 42.10 22.76 8.25
N LEU A 301 43.35 22.65 7.78
CA LEU A 301 44.59 22.13 8.38
C LEU A 301 44.54 20.80 9.15
#